data_AF-A0ABD8B6H8-F1
#
_entry.id   AF-A0ABD8B6H8-F1
#
_cell.length_a   1.000
_cell.length_b   1.000
_cell.length_c   1.000
_cell.angle_alpha   90.00
_cell.angle_beta   90.00
_cell.angle_gamma   90.00
#
_symmetry.space_group_name_H-M   'P 1'
#
loop_
_entity.id
_entity.type
_entity.pdbx_description
1 polymer ?
#
loop_
_entity_poly.entity_id
_entity_poly.type
_entity_poly.pdbx_seq_one_letter_code
_entity_poly.pdbx_strand_id
1 'polypeptide(L)'
;MGVALGDRDRGVDRPVVGLIGDGSFQYSVQAIWTAAQHNLPIVYVVMRNQEYSILKSFAVLEETPGVPGLDLPGLDIASVARGFGCRAVDVETTGTWSGSSRRP
;
A
#
# COMPACT_ATOMS: atom_id res chain seq x y z
N MET A 1 -8.57 -5.16 -3.08
CA MET A 1 -9.18 -6.46 -2.76
C MET A 1 -10.57 -6.66 -3.33
N GLY A 2 -11.62 -6.04 -2.77
CA GLY A 2 -13.01 -6.29 -3.20
C GLY A 2 -13.24 -6.12 -4.70
N VAL A 3 -12.67 -5.06 -5.30
CA VAL A 3 -12.72 -4.84 -6.76
C VAL A 3 -12.14 -6.03 -7.54
N ALA A 4 -10.97 -6.54 -7.16
CA ALA A 4 -10.31 -7.64 -7.87
C ALA A 4 -11.05 -8.98 -7.72
N LEU A 5 -11.64 -9.25 -6.55
CA LEU A 5 -12.49 -10.42 -6.34
C LEU A 5 -13.76 -10.31 -7.18
N GLY A 6 -14.41 -9.14 -7.18
CA GLY A 6 -15.61 -8.91 -7.98
C GLY A 6 -15.35 -8.95 -9.48
N ASP A 7 -14.21 -8.46 -9.95
CA ASP A 7 -13.80 -8.58 -11.36
C ASP A 7 -13.62 -10.05 -11.74
N ARG A 8 -12.90 -10.84 -10.93
CA ARG A 8 -12.73 -12.28 -11.14
C ARG A 8 -14.07 -13.00 -11.23
N ASP A 9 -14.97 -12.75 -10.29
CA ASP A 9 -16.27 -13.43 -10.23
C ASP A 9 -17.17 -13.05 -11.42
N ARG A 10 -16.94 -11.88 -12.03
CA ARG A 10 -17.60 -11.43 -13.27
C ARG A 10 -16.88 -11.87 -14.55
N GLY A 11 -15.75 -12.56 -14.45
CA GLY A 11 -14.92 -12.93 -15.60
C GLY A 11 -14.20 -11.74 -16.27
N VAL A 12 -14.01 -10.64 -15.55
CA VAL A 12 -13.26 -9.47 -16.03
C VAL A 12 -11.78 -9.65 -15.69
N ASP A 13 -10.95 -9.84 -16.71
CA ASP A 13 -9.50 -9.97 -16.55
C ASP A 13 -8.82 -8.61 -16.76
N ARG A 14 -8.62 -7.86 -15.67
CA ARG A 14 -7.87 -6.61 -15.68
C ARG A 14 -7.05 -6.43 -14.41
N PRO A 15 -5.88 -5.77 -14.47
CA PRO A 15 -5.13 -5.44 -13.28
C PRO A 15 -5.86 -4.39 -12.44
N VAL A 16 -5.70 -4.49 -11.12
CA VAL A 16 -6.17 -3.49 -10.16
C VAL A 16 -4.96 -2.84 -9.51
N VAL A 17 -4.91 -1.50 -9.52
CA VAL A 17 -3.86 -0.74 -8.83
C VAL A 17 -4.46 -0.11 -7.58
N GLY A 18 -3.92 -0.44 -6.41
CA GLY A 18 -4.26 0.18 -5.14
C GLY A 18 -3.20 1.21 -4.75
N LEU A 19 -3.51 2.50 -4.84
CA LEU A 19 -2.68 3.58 -4.34
C LEU A 19 -3.08 3.90 -2.89
N ILE A 20 -2.13 3.82 -1.95
CA ILE A 20 -2.44 3.92 -0.52
C ILE A 20 -1.23 4.49 0.26
N GLY A 21 -1.48 5.27 1.31
CA GLY A 21 -0.42 5.71 2.22
C GLY A 21 0.02 4.59 3.18
N ASP A 22 1.24 4.63 3.68
CA ASP A 22 1.79 3.69 4.66
C ASP A 22 0.94 3.58 5.93
N GLY A 23 0.41 4.70 6.43
CA GLY A 23 -0.51 4.72 7.56
C GLY A 23 -1.85 4.06 7.25
N SER A 24 -2.46 4.36 6.11
CA SER A 24 -3.72 3.73 5.68
C SER A 24 -3.56 2.24 5.40
N PHE A 25 -2.38 1.83 4.92
CA PHE A 25 -2.06 0.44 4.64
C PHE A 25 -2.14 -0.45 5.88
N GLN A 26 -1.78 0.07 7.06
CA GLN A 26 -1.78 -0.70 8.32
C GLN A 26 -3.18 -1.17 8.74
N TYR A 27 -4.25 -0.45 8.36
CA TYR A 27 -5.62 -0.80 8.78
C TYR A 27 -6.13 -2.11 8.18
N SER A 28 -5.54 -2.58 7.07
CA SER A 28 -5.96 -3.82 6.41
C SER A 28 -4.79 -4.52 5.72
N VAL A 29 -3.62 -4.48 6.34
CA VAL A 29 -2.38 -5.06 5.79
C VAL A 29 -2.51 -6.54 5.49
N GLN A 30 -3.24 -7.30 6.32
CA GLN A 30 -3.52 -8.73 6.14
C GLN A 30 -4.24 -9.06 4.84
N ALA A 31 -4.91 -8.08 4.22
CA ALA A 31 -5.65 -8.29 2.99
C ALA A 31 -4.74 -8.67 1.80
N ILE A 32 -3.46 -8.30 1.85
CA ILE A 32 -2.49 -8.67 0.81
C ILE A 32 -2.16 -10.17 0.83
N TRP A 33 -2.29 -10.85 1.97
CA TRP A 33 -2.19 -12.30 2.04
C TRP A 33 -3.29 -12.96 1.19
N THR A 34 -4.52 -12.49 1.30
CA THR A 34 -5.64 -12.98 0.47
C THR A 34 -5.34 -12.74 -1.01
N ALA A 35 -4.72 -11.61 -1.38
CA ALA A 35 -4.32 -11.36 -2.76
C ALA A 35 -3.32 -12.41 -3.25
N ALA A 36 -2.33 -12.75 -2.43
CA ALA A 36 -1.34 -13.78 -2.73
C ALA A 36 -1.98 -15.17 -2.87
N GLN A 37 -2.80 -15.60 -1.91
CA GLN A 37 -3.42 -16.94 -1.94
C GLN A 37 -4.36 -17.17 -3.13
N HIS A 38 -5.05 -16.12 -3.56
CA HIS A 38 -5.95 -16.18 -4.70
C HIS A 38 -5.29 -15.78 -6.03
N ASN A 39 -3.98 -15.53 -6.05
CA ASN A 39 -3.24 -15.04 -7.22
C ASN A 39 -3.95 -13.86 -7.91
N LEU A 40 -4.51 -12.92 -7.13
CA LEU A 40 -5.28 -11.82 -7.69
C LEU A 40 -4.37 -10.83 -8.42
N PRO A 41 -4.80 -10.25 -9.55
CA PRO A 41 -3.97 -9.38 -10.38
C PRO A 41 -3.85 -7.96 -9.80
N ILE A 42 -3.43 -7.81 -8.55
CA ILE A 42 -3.36 -6.54 -7.82
C ILE A 42 -1.92 -6.04 -7.72
N VAL A 43 -1.71 -4.75 -7.95
CA VAL A 43 -0.48 -4.02 -7.60
C VAL A 43 -0.81 -2.99 -6.53
N TYR A 44 -0.13 -3.08 -5.38
CA TYR A 44 -0.21 -2.05 -4.35
C TYR A 44 0.96 -1.09 -4.49
N VAL A 45 0.66 0.20 -4.61
CA VAL A 45 1.64 1.28 -4.55
C VAL A 45 1.47 1.96 -3.21
N VAL A 46 2.39 1.68 -2.29
CA VAL A 46 2.34 2.22 -0.93
C VAL A 46 3.24 3.44 -0.84
N MET A 47 2.65 4.62 -0.71
CA MET A 47 3.38 5.87 -0.51
C MET A 47 3.83 5.95 0.93
N ARG A 48 5.15 5.86 1.15
CA ARG A 48 5.75 5.83 2.48
C ARG A 48 6.39 7.16 2.81
N ASN A 49 5.70 7.97 3.60
CA ASN A 49 6.22 9.24 4.12
C ASN A 49 6.40 9.22 5.65
N GLN A 50 6.13 8.08 6.30
CA GLN A 50 6.33 7.83 7.72
C GLN A 50 5.46 8.69 8.63
N GLU A 51 4.25 9.04 8.18
CA GLU A 51 3.32 9.85 8.96
C GLU A 51 1.87 9.75 8.49
N TYR A 52 0.93 10.10 9.37
CA TYR A 52 -0.43 10.43 8.99
C TYR A 52 -0.51 11.89 8.49
N SER A 53 0.04 12.18 7.31
CA SER A 53 0.16 13.56 6.79
C SER A 53 -1.15 14.33 6.77
N ILE A 54 -2.25 13.68 6.39
CA ILE A 54 -3.56 14.35 6.33
C ILE A 54 -3.97 14.85 7.73
N LEU A 55 -3.75 14.06 8.77
CA LEU A 55 -4.04 14.46 10.15
C LEU A 55 -3.13 15.61 10.61
N LYS A 56 -1.85 15.59 10.22
CA LYS A 56 -0.93 16.71 10.48
C LYS A 56 -1.37 17.99 9.77
N SER A 57 -1.82 17.89 8.51
CA SER A 57 -2.37 19.04 7.78
C SER A 57 -3.63 19.60 8.45
N PHE A 58 -4.52 18.75 8.95
CA PHE A 58 -5.68 19.19 9.72
C PHE A 58 -5.29 19.82 11.06
N ALA A 59 -4.29 19.29 11.77
CA ALA A 59 -3.81 19.89 13.02
C ALA A 59 -3.30 21.33 12.82
N VAL A 60 -2.65 21.62 11.68
CA VAL A 60 -2.26 22.98 11.30
C VAL A 60 -3.48 23.85 11.01
N LEU A 61 -4.45 23.32 10.25
CA LEU A 61 -5.68 24.04 9.88
C LEU A 61 -6.53 24.40 11.11
N GLU A 62 -6.63 23.49 12.07
CA GLU A 62 -7.42 23.64 13.31
C GLU A 62 -6.61 24.31 14.44
N GLU A 63 -5.45 24.91 14.13
CA GLU A 63 -4.59 25.61 15.09
C GLU A 63 -4.29 24.78 16.36
N THR A 64 -4.16 23.46 16.18
CA THR A 64 -3.97 22.49 17.27
C THR A 64 -2.55 21.91 17.20
N PRO A 65 -1.52 22.60 17.70
CA PRO A 65 -0.15 22.13 17.64
C PRO A 65 0.10 20.94 18.57
N GLY A 66 1.04 20.08 18.21
CA GLY A 66 1.56 19.04 19.10
C GLY A 66 0.66 17.81 19.27
N VAL A 67 -0.25 17.53 18.32
CA VAL A 67 -1.06 16.30 18.34
C VAL A 67 -0.14 15.06 18.30
N PRO A 68 -0.18 14.19 19.33
CA PRO A 68 0.68 13.01 19.38
C PRO A 68 0.15 11.89 18.47
N GLY A 69 1.02 10.91 18.17
CA GLY A 69 0.62 9.69 17.46
C GLY A 69 0.45 9.83 15.94
N LEU A 70 0.99 10.90 15.35
CA LEU A 70 0.90 11.16 13.91
C LEU A 70 2.13 10.71 13.11
N ASP A 71 3.21 10.30 13.78
CA ASP A 71 4.42 9.77 13.18
C ASP A 71 4.39 8.23 13.09
N LEU A 72 4.93 7.68 12.00
CA LEU A 72 4.97 6.26 11.68
C LEU A 72 6.39 5.78 11.30
N PRO A 73 7.41 6.00 12.16
CA PRO A 73 8.78 5.64 11.83
C PRO A 73 8.96 4.11 11.76
N GLY A 74 9.86 3.66 10.88
CA GLY A 74 10.39 2.29 10.93
C GLY A 74 9.49 1.18 10.38
N LEU A 75 8.39 1.52 9.69
CA LEU A 75 7.56 0.52 9.02
C LEU A 75 8.30 -0.07 7.81
N ASP A 76 8.71 -1.34 7.88
CA ASP A 76 9.24 -2.11 6.76
C ASP A 76 8.11 -2.84 6.01
N ILE A 77 7.45 -2.10 5.13
CA ILE A 77 6.28 -2.58 4.37
C ILE A 77 6.66 -3.70 3.39
N ALA A 78 7.86 -3.64 2.80
CA ALA A 78 8.32 -4.64 1.84
C ALA A 78 8.56 -5.99 2.53
N SER A 79 9.15 -6.01 3.72
CA SER A 79 9.30 -7.24 4.51
C SER A 79 7.95 -7.80 4.96
N VAL A 80 7.01 -6.96 5.39
CA VAL A 80 5.65 -7.40 5.72
C VAL A 80 4.95 -8.02 4.52
N ALA A 81 5.01 -7.37 3.35
CA ALA A 81 4.44 -7.89 2.12
C ALA A 81 5.04 -9.25 1.71
N ARG A 82 6.38 -9.40 1.81
CA ARG A 82 7.05 -10.69 1.59
C ARG A 82 6.60 -11.76 2.58
N GLY A 83 6.45 -11.40 3.86
CA GLY A 83 5.94 -12.30 4.90
C GLY A 83 4.53 -12.84 4.61
N PHE A 84 3.69 -12.07 3.93
CA PHE A 84 2.36 -12.50 3.46
C PHE A 84 2.36 -13.22 2.10
N GLY A 85 3.54 -13.47 1.52
CA GLY A 85 3.69 -14.18 0.25
C GLY A 85 3.59 -13.30 -1.00
N CYS A 86 3.64 -11.97 -0.86
CA CYS A 86 3.66 -11.06 -2.00
C CYS A 86 5.10 -10.83 -2.50
N ARG A 87 5.24 -10.57 -3.81
CA ARG A 87 6.44 -9.92 -4.34
C ARG A 87 6.42 -8.44 -3.93
N ALA A 88 7.53 -7.94 -3.41
CA ALA A 88 7.67 -6.54 -2.99
C ALA A 88 9.00 -5.96 -3.47
N VAL A 89 9.01 -4.66 -3.75
CA VAL A 89 10.19 -3.89 -4.15
C VAL A 89 10.05 -2.51 -3.54
N ASP A 90 11.10 -2.01 -2.89
CA ASP A 90 11.18 -0.61 -2.47
C ASP A 90 11.66 0.26 -3.63
N VAL A 91 11.04 1.43 -3.78
CA VAL A 91 11.32 2.38 -4.86
C VAL A 91 11.57 3.74 -4.24
N GLU A 92 12.81 4.20 -4.32
CA GLU A 92 13.22 5.51 -3.76
C GLU A 92 13.38 6.58 -4.83
N THR A 93 13.65 6.18 -6.08
CA THR A 93 13.84 7.11 -7.20
C THR A 93 13.06 6.63 -8.43
N THR A 94 12.72 7.57 -9.30
CA THR A 94 12.02 7.29 -10.57
C THR A 94 12.82 6.37 -11.49
N GLY A 95 14.16 6.37 -11.40
CA GLY A 95 15.03 5.48 -12.19
C GLY A 95 14.92 4.00 -11.80
N THR A 96 14.65 3.72 -10.53
CA THR A 96 14.50 2.35 -9.99
C THR A 96 13.26 1.63 -10.54
N TRP A 97 12.30 2.36 -11.09
CA TRP A 97 11.00 1.82 -11.53
C TRP A 97 11.05 1.05 -12.87
N SER A 98 12.13 1.18 -13.64
CA SER A 98 12.22 0.68 -15.02
C SER A 98 12.32 -0.86 -15.17
N GLY A 99 12.61 -1.61 -14.08
CA GLY A 99 12.85 -3.06 -14.15
C GLY A 99 11.84 -3.96 -13.43
N SER A 100 10.93 -3.43 -12.60
CA SER A 100 10.14 -4.23 -11.66
C SER A 100 8.70 -4.52 -12.09
N SER A 101 8.25 -3.94 -13.21
CA SER A 101 6.86 -3.99 -13.71
C SER A 101 6.54 -5.17 -14.63
N ARG A 102 7.52 -6.00 -15.03
CA ARG A 102 7.25 -7.19 -15.84
C ARG A 102 6.65 -8.31 -14.98
N ARG A 103 5.41 -8.72 -15.31
CA ARG A 103 4.90 -10.05 -14.94
C ARG A 103 5.58 -11.11 -15.84
N PRO A 104 5.74 -12.36 -15.40
CA PRO A 104 5.88 -13.47 -16.33
C PRO A 104 4.65 -13.58 -17.24
#